data_AF-A0A5R8WQL8-F1
#
_entry.id   AF-A0A5R8WQL8-F1
#
_cell.length_a   1.000
_cell.length_b   1.000
_cell.length_c   1.000
_cell.angle_alpha   90.00
_cell.angle_beta   90.00
_cell.angle_gamma   90.00
#
_symmetry.space_group_name_H-M   'P 1'
#
loop_
_entity.id
_entity.type
_entity.pdbx_description
1 polymer ?
#
loop_
_entity_poly.entity_id
_entity_poly.type
_entity_poly.pdbx_seq_one_letter_code
_entity_poly.pdbx_strand_id
1 'polypeptide(L)'
;MRLRVLLLSGFCLLLALRGRAQEGPVPFFPSDYPHIEALRTMPLVLLLEDVPPFVAKVSAKKPEMFATLRTDIATFNEHMRQAGRFWTFSPQVQVLTPAQLDSLLADGQPRLVLKSGQADTDKDVCPAVFLNVHQKTPGKKNARVETVLGCYYTTQTVLVRRFHDQFSASDLLNTLQQMQRYLLARAGGASDQQYRQARQAELRAGLPVVRQKTLLLDQDLLSTDLTPARVAELYPYPVQLVPRAVIEEAVRTADARYLYARYVLLLRDHAYQLVNMADGQVVAFAKYKLGQSVGTPKVQAWVLEGLAQPGADAK
;
A
#
# COMPACT_ATOMS: atom_id res chain seq x y z
N MET A 1 1.33 -7.63 57.32
CA MET A 1 2.43 -7.38 56.36
C MET A 1 2.32 -8.16 55.03
N ARG A 2 1.19 -8.81 54.69
CA ARG A 2 1.02 -9.60 53.44
C ARG A 2 0.11 -8.96 52.38
N LEU A 3 -0.55 -7.85 52.68
CA LEU A 3 -1.48 -7.18 51.75
C LEU A 3 -0.79 -6.14 50.83
N ARG A 4 0.40 -5.65 51.21
CA ARG A 4 1.13 -4.63 50.41
C ARG A 4 1.94 -5.22 49.24
N VAL A 5 2.24 -6.52 49.25
CA VAL A 5 3.00 -7.18 48.17
C VAL A 5 2.09 -7.54 46.98
N LEU A 6 0.80 -7.82 47.22
CA LEU A 6 -0.16 -8.16 46.15
C LEU A 6 -0.57 -6.96 45.27
N LEU A 7 -0.54 -5.73 45.82
CA LEU A 7 -0.87 -4.52 45.07
C LEU A 7 0.26 -4.06 44.13
N LEU A 8 1.53 -4.34 44.46
CA LEU A 8 2.66 -4.01 43.57
C LEU A 8 2.75 -4.96 42.36
N SER A 9 2.42 -6.24 42.54
CA SER A 9 2.45 -7.23 41.45
C SER A 9 1.35 -7.00 40.40
N GLY A 10 0.16 -6.56 40.82
CA GLY A 10 -0.94 -6.22 39.90
C GLY A 10 -0.67 -4.96 39.06
N PHE A 11 0.03 -3.98 39.63
CA PHE A 11 0.36 -2.74 38.92
C PHE A 11 1.45 -2.95 37.85
N CYS A 12 2.44 -3.81 38.10
CA CYS A 12 3.44 -4.20 37.10
C CYS A 12 2.84 -5.05 35.96
N LEU A 13 1.84 -5.90 36.24
CA LEU A 13 1.16 -6.69 35.20
C LEU A 13 0.25 -5.83 34.30
N LEU A 14 -0.41 -4.81 34.85
CA LEU A 14 -1.21 -3.84 34.08
C LEU A 14 -0.35 -2.89 33.24
N LEU A 15 0.86 -2.56 33.69
CA LEU A 15 1.84 -1.81 32.88
C LEU A 15 2.47 -2.66 31.77
N ALA A 16 2.69 -3.96 32.00
CA ALA A 16 3.18 -4.89 30.98
C ALA A 16 2.12 -5.17 29.88
N LEU A 17 0.83 -5.14 30.21
CA LEU A 17 -0.26 -5.31 29.24
C LEU A 17 -0.58 -4.02 28.44
N ARG A 18 -0.21 -2.84 28.92
CA ARG A 18 -0.27 -1.58 28.15
C ARG A 18 0.88 -1.42 27.15
N GLY A 19 1.99 -2.13 27.33
CA GLY A 19 3.16 -2.09 26.45
C GLY A 19 2.96 -2.79 25.08
N ARG A 20 1.90 -3.59 24.93
CA ARG A 20 1.43 -4.08 23.62
C ARG A 20 0.20 -3.30 23.14
N ALA A 21 0.20 -1.98 23.36
CA ALA A 21 -0.67 -1.10 22.62
C ALA A 21 -0.27 -1.19 21.14
N GLN A 22 -0.97 -2.06 20.41
CA GLN A 22 -1.20 -2.03 18.97
C GLN A 22 -0.16 -1.20 18.22
N GLU A 23 0.99 -1.79 17.90
CA GLU A 23 1.79 -1.28 16.80
C GLU A 23 0.84 -1.29 15.60
N GLY A 24 0.30 -0.11 15.28
CA GLY A 24 -0.66 0.04 14.20
C GLY A 24 -0.03 -0.55 12.95
N PRO A 25 -0.80 -1.28 12.13
CA PRO A 25 -0.23 -1.98 10.99
C PRO A 25 0.12 -0.95 9.92
N VAL A 26 1.34 -0.41 10.00
CA VAL A 26 1.91 0.43 8.95
C VAL A 26 2.58 -0.55 7.98
N PRO A 27 2.10 -0.67 6.72
CA PRO A 27 2.64 -1.60 5.72
C PRO A 27 4.00 -1.16 5.19
N PHE A 28 4.93 -0.78 6.06
CA PHE A 28 6.18 -0.15 5.65
C PHE A 28 7.36 -0.75 6.40
N PHE A 29 8.32 -1.32 5.67
CA PHE A 29 9.60 -1.68 6.25
C PHE A 29 10.46 -0.43 6.42
N PRO A 30 11.06 -0.22 7.59
CA PRO A 30 12.02 0.86 7.76
C PRO A 30 13.16 0.68 6.76
N SER A 31 13.59 1.79 6.14
CA SER A 31 14.82 1.80 5.36
C SER A 31 16.00 2.16 6.24
N ASP A 32 17.06 1.38 6.11
CA ASP A 32 18.38 1.65 6.66
C ASP A 32 19.23 2.55 5.73
N TYR A 33 18.67 3.02 4.61
CA TYR A 33 19.41 3.87 3.68
C TYR A 33 19.83 5.19 4.36
N PRO A 34 21.15 5.44 4.51
CA PRO A 34 21.63 6.54 5.35
C PRO A 34 21.48 7.93 4.72
N HIS A 35 21.17 8.02 3.42
CA HIS A 35 21.22 9.27 2.66
C HIS A 35 19.88 9.64 2.02
N ILE A 36 18.77 9.53 2.76
CA ILE A 36 17.42 9.83 2.22
C ILE A 36 17.33 11.25 1.62
N GLU A 37 17.98 12.25 2.22
CA GLU A 37 17.94 13.62 1.68
C GLU A 37 18.57 13.72 0.27
N ALA A 38 19.63 12.95 -0.01
CA ALA A 38 20.28 12.93 -1.32
C ALA A 38 19.33 12.45 -2.43
N LEU A 39 18.35 11.60 -2.09
CA LEU A 39 17.37 11.06 -3.03
C LEU A 39 16.46 12.15 -3.62
N ARG A 40 16.30 13.31 -2.97
CA ARG A 40 15.48 14.43 -3.48
C ARG A 40 16.00 15.00 -4.79
N THR A 41 17.29 14.82 -5.07
CA THR A 41 17.93 15.26 -6.31
C THR A 41 17.92 14.20 -7.40
N MET A 42 17.61 12.95 -7.06
CA MET A 42 17.62 11.83 -8.00
C MET A 42 16.29 11.72 -8.75
N PRO A 43 16.28 11.63 -10.09
CA PRO A 43 15.06 11.32 -10.82
C PRO A 43 14.45 10.00 -10.33
N LEU A 44 13.13 9.96 -10.16
CA LEU A 44 12.42 8.71 -9.96
C LEU A 44 12.36 7.96 -11.28
N VAL A 45 12.94 6.76 -11.34
CA VAL A 45 12.78 5.84 -12.46
C VAL A 45 11.54 4.97 -12.20
N LEU A 46 10.52 5.09 -13.05
CA LEU A 46 9.45 4.12 -13.17
C LEU A 46 9.93 3.00 -14.09
N LEU A 47 10.20 1.84 -13.51
CA LEU A 47 10.60 0.67 -14.27
C LEU A 47 9.37 -0.07 -14.79
N LEU A 48 9.17 -0.02 -16.10
CA LEU A 48 8.09 -0.74 -16.77
C LEU A 48 8.38 -2.24 -16.82
N GLU A 49 7.32 -3.04 -16.74
CA GLU A 49 7.40 -4.46 -17.00
C GLU A 49 7.45 -4.76 -18.49
N ASP A 50 8.27 -5.75 -18.85
CA ASP A 50 8.33 -6.34 -20.17
C ASP A 50 7.89 -7.80 -20.10
N VAL A 51 7.37 -8.31 -21.21
CA VAL A 51 7.09 -9.75 -21.35
C VAL A 51 8.42 -10.50 -21.18
N PRO A 52 8.53 -11.43 -20.20
CA PRO A 52 9.77 -12.15 -19.98
C PRO A 52 10.24 -12.85 -21.26
N PRO A 53 11.56 -12.88 -21.58
CA PRO A 53 12.05 -13.44 -22.85
C PRO A 53 11.60 -14.89 -23.10
N PHE A 54 11.47 -15.71 -22.06
CA PHE A 54 10.96 -17.08 -22.18
C PHE A 54 9.47 -17.09 -22.56
N VAL A 55 8.67 -16.19 -22.00
CA VAL A 55 7.25 -16.03 -22.35
C VAL A 55 7.11 -15.52 -23.78
N ALA A 56 7.94 -14.55 -24.20
CA ALA A 56 7.92 -14.04 -25.56
C ALA A 56 8.08 -15.17 -26.59
N LYS A 57 9.04 -16.09 -26.37
CA LYS A 57 9.26 -17.27 -27.23
C LYS A 57 8.06 -18.21 -27.30
N VAL A 58 7.39 -18.47 -26.18
CA VAL A 58 6.22 -19.36 -26.15
C VAL A 58 4.98 -18.65 -26.72
N SER A 59 4.85 -17.34 -26.49
CA SER A 59 3.73 -16.53 -26.96
C SER A 59 3.66 -16.41 -28.48
N ALA A 60 4.82 -16.47 -29.16
CA ALA A 60 4.86 -16.55 -30.62
C ALA A 60 4.20 -17.84 -31.16
N LYS A 61 4.13 -18.91 -30.37
CA LYS A 61 3.52 -20.19 -30.75
C LYS A 61 2.07 -20.35 -30.29
N LYS A 62 1.66 -19.61 -29.25
CA LYS A 62 0.33 -19.68 -28.61
C LYS A 62 -0.15 -18.27 -28.19
N PRO A 63 -0.39 -17.37 -29.15
CA PRO A 63 -0.65 -15.96 -28.86
C PRO A 63 -1.87 -15.74 -27.98
N GLU A 64 -2.91 -16.56 -28.11
CA GLU A 64 -4.14 -16.55 -27.31
C GLU A 64 -3.89 -16.83 -25.82
N MET A 65 -2.97 -17.76 -25.51
CA MET A 65 -2.66 -18.14 -24.13
C MET A 65 -1.98 -17.01 -23.34
N PHE A 66 -1.37 -16.03 -24.04
CA PHE A 66 -0.68 -14.89 -23.42
C PHE A 66 -1.33 -13.54 -23.76
N ALA A 67 -2.50 -13.53 -24.37
CA ALA A 67 -3.20 -12.28 -24.67
C ALA A 67 -3.53 -11.51 -23.39
N THR A 68 -4.07 -12.20 -22.38
CA THR A 68 -4.35 -11.63 -21.05
C THR A 68 -3.10 -11.04 -20.42
N LEU A 69 -1.99 -11.79 -20.36
CA LEU A 69 -0.73 -11.30 -19.79
C LEU A 69 -0.22 -10.00 -20.46
N ARG A 70 -0.35 -9.88 -21.79
CA ARG A 70 0.06 -8.65 -22.48
C ARG A 70 -0.83 -7.46 -22.11
N THR A 71 -2.14 -7.67 -22.07
CA THR A 71 -3.11 -6.64 -21.64
C THR A 71 -2.84 -6.22 -20.20
N ASP A 72 -2.57 -7.17 -19.34
CA ASP A 72 -2.24 -7.00 -17.93
C ASP A 72 -0.97 -6.16 -17.71
N ILE A 73 0.14 -6.53 -18.38
CA ILE A 73 1.39 -5.76 -18.34
C ILE A 73 1.18 -4.35 -18.89
N ALA A 74 0.43 -4.20 -20.00
CA ALA A 74 0.14 -2.90 -20.57
C ALA A 74 -0.67 -2.02 -19.59
N THR A 75 -1.68 -2.61 -18.92
CA THR A 75 -2.52 -1.96 -17.92
C THR A 75 -1.69 -1.54 -16.70
N PHE A 76 -0.87 -2.44 -16.16
CA PHE A 76 0.03 -2.14 -15.05
C PHE A 76 1.01 -1.01 -15.39
N ASN A 77 1.64 -1.07 -16.57
CA ASN A 77 2.56 -0.04 -17.04
C ASN A 77 1.87 1.31 -17.21
N GLU A 78 0.61 1.33 -17.67
CA GLU A 78 -0.18 2.55 -17.75
C GLU A 78 -0.50 3.11 -16.36
N HIS A 79 -0.93 2.26 -15.42
CA HIS A 79 -1.13 2.67 -14.04
C HIS A 79 0.16 3.25 -13.43
N MET A 80 1.33 2.64 -13.66
CA MET A 80 2.63 3.16 -13.23
C MET A 80 2.89 4.57 -13.76
N ARG A 81 2.68 4.80 -15.06
CA ARG A 81 2.83 6.14 -15.65
C ARG A 81 1.87 7.15 -15.03
N GLN A 82 0.61 6.76 -14.81
CA GLN A 82 -0.39 7.64 -14.20
C GLN A 82 -0.02 8.01 -12.77
N ALA A 83 0.33 7.03 -11.94
CA ALA A 83 0.77 7.25 -10.56
C ALA A 83 2.01 8.16 -10.52
N GLY A 84 2.99 7.92 -11.39
CA GLY A 84 4.21 8.71 -11.47
C GLY A 84 4.01 10.21 -11.68
N ARG A 85 2.88 10.64 -12.27
CA ARG A 85 2.54 12.08 -12.41
C ARG A 85 2.32 12.79 -11.08
N PHE A 86 2.02 12.06 -10.03
CA PHE A 86 1.80 12.58 -8.68
C PHE A 86 3.05 12.50 -7.80
N TRP A 87 4.19 12.09 -8.37
CA TRP A 87 5.47 12.14 -7.68
C TRP A 87 5.97 13.57 -7.57
N THR A 88 6.28 14.00 -6.34
CA THR A 88 6.79 15.34 -6.03
C THR A 88 7.99 15.32 -5.08
N PHE A 89 8.44 14.15 -4.62
CA PHE A 89 9.60 14.04 -3.71
C PHE A 89 10.91 14.44 -4.39
N SER A 90 11.05 14.15 -5.69
CA SER A 90 12.19 14.56 -6.51
C SER A 90 11.70 15.19 -7.84
N PRO A 91 12.49 16.06 -8.48
CA PRO A 91 12.00 16.99 -9.50
C PRO A 91 11.69 16.35 -10.86
N GLN A 92 12.12 15.10 -11.09
CA GLN A 92 12.02 14.45 -12.38
C GLN A 92 11.54 13.01 -12.23
N VAL A 93 10.74 12.58 -13.21
CA VAL A 93 10.28 11.20 -13.36
C VAL A 93 10.71 10.71 -14.73
N GLN A 94 11.39 9.57 -14.77
CA GLN A 94 11.82 8.89 -15.99
C GLN A 94 11.09 7.58 -16.11
N VAL A 95 10.66 7.21 -17.31
CA VAL A 95 9.99 5.95 -17.58
C VAL A 95 10.93 5.10 -18.41
N LEU A 96 11.41 3.99 -17.85
CA LEU A 96 12.44 3.16 -18.47
C LEU A 96 12.01 1.69 -18.53
N THR A 97 12.53 0.97 -19.53
CA THR A 97 12.54 -0.49 -19.57
C THR A 97 13.73 -1.05 -18.77
N PRO A 98 13.76 -2.35 -18.44
CA PRO A 98 14.92 -2.99 -17.79
C PRO A 98 16.24 -2.78 -18.54
N ALA A 99 16.24 -2.90 -19.87
CA ALA A 99 17.45 -2.70 -20.68
C ALA A 99 17.96 -1.25 -20.62
N GLN A 100 17.05 -0.28 -20.59
CA GLN A 100 17.40 1.13 -20.44
C GLN A 100 17.94 1.42 -19.04
N LEU A 101 17.34 0.84 -17.99
CA LEU A 101 17.84 0.97 -16.62
C LEU A 101 19.25 0.36 -16.47
N ASP A 102 19.50 -0.83 -17.03
CA ASP A 102 20.82 -1.46 -16.99
C ASP A 102 21.90 -0.60 -17.67
N SER A 103 21.54 0.03 -18.79
CA SER A 103 22.42 0.97 -19.49
C SER A 103 22.67 2.23 -18.65
N LEU A 104 21.63 2.75 -18.01
CA LEU A 104 21.71 3.92 -17.13
C LEU A 104 22.54 3.68 -15.87
N LEU A 105 22.57 2.45 -15.35
CA LEU A 105 23.36 2.03 -14.18
C LEU A 105 24.84 1.75 -14.52
N ALA A 106 25.23 1.80 -15.80
CA ALA A 106 26.59 1.51 -16.22
C ALA A 106 27.63 2.54 -15.72
N ASP A 107 27.19 3.75 -15.36
CA ASP A 107 28.03 4.79 -14.76
C ASP A 107 28.34 4.58 -13.27
N GLY A 108 27.76 3.53 -12.65
CA GLY A 108 27.94 3.18 -11.24
C GLY A 108 27.24 4.12 -10.26
N GLN A 109 26.44 5.06 -10.74
CA GLN A 109 25.72 6.02 -9.88
C GLN A 109 24.40 5.41 -9.37
N PRO A 110 23.97 5.74 -8.14
CA PRO A 110 22.71 5.25 -7.60
C PRO A 110 21.51 5.83 -8.39
N ARG A 111 20.43 5.05 -8.43
CA ARG A 111 19.14 5.43 -9.03
C ARG A 111 18.00 5.10 -8.09
N LEU A 112 17.07 6.04 -7.94
CA LEU A 112 15.81 5.80 -7.26
C LEU A 112 14.85 5.12 -8.24
N VAL A 113 14.43 3.89 -7.94
CA VAL A 113 13.65 3.05 -8.86
C VAL A 113 12.37 2.58 -8.18
N LEU A 114 11.23 2.90 -8.79
CA LEU A 114 9.95 2.27 -8.50
C LEU A 114 9.73 1.14 -9.51
N LYS A 115 9.55 -0.08 -9.03
CA LYS A 115 9.32 -1.27 -9.87
C LYS A 115 8.23 -2.14 -9.27
N SER A 116 7.67 -3.04 -10.07
CA SER A 116 6.80 -4.09 -9.55
C SER A 116 7.52 -5.00 -8.57
N GLY A 117 6.77 -5.55 -7.63
CA GLY A 117 7.28 -6.61 -6.77
C GLY A 117 7.24 -7.95 -7.47
N GLN A 118 8.34 -8.69 -7.33
CA GLN A 118 8.43 -10.05 -7.83
C GLN A 118 8.04 -11.01 -6.73
N ALA A 119 7.05 -11.85 -7.01
CA ALA A 119 6.63 -12.91 -6.10
C ALA A 119 7.79 -13.85 -5.86
N ASP A 120 8.28 -13.86 -4.62
CA ASP A 120 9.19 -14.88 -4.14
C ASP A 120 8.35 -16.11 -3.82
N THR A 121 8.60 -17.23 -4.51
CA THR A 121 7.79 -18.46 -4.38
C THR A 121 7.80 -19.02 -2.97
N ASP A 122 8.79 -18.63 -2.16
CA ASP A 122 8.95 -19.09 -0.79
C ASP A 122 8.29 -18.15 0.25
N LYS A 123 7.65 -17.06 -0.20
CA LYS A 123 7.01 -16.08 0.69
C LYS A 123 5.52 -15.96 0.38
N ASP A 124 4.70 -16.14 1.41
CA ASP A 124 3.24 -15.99 1.37
C ASP A 124 2.78 -14.57 1.01
N VAL A 125 3.69 -13.60 0.90
CA VAL A 125 3.37 -12.19 0.68
C VAL A 125 4.44 -11.55 -0.20
N CYS A 126 4.03 -11.04 -1.36
CA CYS A 126 4.89 -10.22 -2.22
C CYS A 126 4.33 -8.81 -2.31
N PRO A 127 5.16 -7.77 -2.15
CA PRO A 127 4.69 -6.42 -2.36
C PRO A 127 4.28 -6.21 -3.82
N ALA A 128 3.34 -5.31 -4.06
CA ALA A 128 2.90 -4.96 -5.40
C ALA A 128 3.95 -4.12 -6.13
N VAL A 129 4.59 -3.21 -5.38
CA VAL A 129 5.67 -2.36 -5.85
C VAL A 129 6.74 -2.17 -4.78
N PHE A 130 7.96 -1.99 -5.25
CA PHE A 130 9.13 -1.63 -4.47
C PHE A 130 9.63 -0.27 -4.89
N LEU A 131 10.00 0.55 -3.90
CA LEU A 131 10.84 1.71 -4.10
C LEU A 131 12.23 1.39 -3.58
N ASN A 132 13.21 1.35 -4.47
CA ASN A 132 14.57 0.94 -4.18
C ASN A 132 15.58 2.00 -4.60
N VAL A 133 16.76 1.95 -4.00
CA VAL A 133 17.97 2.50 -4.60
C VAL A 133 18.69 1.36 -5.32
N HIS A 134 18.86 1.50 -6.62
CA HIS A 134 19.66 0.58 -7.44
C HIS A 134 21.04 1.20 -7.70
N GLN A 135 22.10 0.42 -7.51
CA GLN A 135 23.45 0.82 -7.88
C GLN A 135 24.25 -0.38 -8.36
N LYS A 136 24.97 -0.24 -9.48
CA LYS A 136 25.87 -1.29 -9.96
C LYS A 136 27.14 -1.31 -9.11
N THR A 137 27.56 -2.51 -8.69
CA THR A 137 28.82 -2.65 -7.96
C THR A 137 30.00 -2.52 -8.93
N PRO A 138 30.96 -1.60 -8.70
CA PRO A 138 32.14 -1.47 -9.53
C PRO A 138 32.89 -2.80 -9.66
N GLY A 139 33.34 -3.13 -10.87
CA GLY A 139 34.13 -4.33 -11.15
C GLY A 139 33.37 -5.66 -11.18
N LYS A 140 32.05 -5.67 -10.91
CA LYS A 140 31.23 -6.89 -10.99
C LYS A 140 30.19 -6.76 -12.12
N LYS A 141 30.34 -7.58 -13.16
CA LYS A 141 29.56 -7.48 -14.42
C LYS A 141 28.04 -7.46 -14.20
N ASN A 142 27.55 -8.18 -13.18
CA ASN A 142 26.12 -8.37 -12.89
C ASN A 142 25.72 -8.11 -11.43
N ALA A 143 26.61 -7.61 -10.57
CA ALA A 143 26.24 -7.34 -9.19
C ALA A 143 25.58 -5.97 -9.08
N ARG A 144 24.37 -5.94 -8.52
CA ARG A 144 23.66 -4.72 -8.15
C ARG A 144 23.36 -4.75 -6.66
N VAL A 145 23.55 -3.62 -6.00
CA VAL A 145 23.03 -3.40 -4.66
C VAL A 145 21.63 -2.82 -4.83
N GLU A 146 20.66 -3.49 -4.21
CA GLU A 146 19.31 -2.97 -4.07
C GLU A 146 19.06 -2.69 -2.58
N THR A 147 18.91 -1.42 -2.24
CA THR A 147 18.43 -1.05 -0.91
C THR A 147 16.94 -0.74 -1.01
N VAL A 148 16.12 -1.52 -0.30
CA VAL A 148 14.68 -1.28 -0.23
C VAL A 148 14.44 -0.05 0.64
N LEU A 149 13.88 1.00 0.05
CA LEU A 149 13.47 2.19 0.77
C LEU A 149 12.08 2.04 1.35
N GLY A 150 11.24 1.28 0.67
CA GLY A 150 9.89 0.93 1.07
C GLY A 150 9.33 -0.11 0.12
N CYS A 151 8.49 -0.99 0.65
CA CYS A 151 7.66 -1.85 -0.17
C CYS A 151 6.23 -1.74 0.31
N TYR A 152 5.29 -2.03 -0.58
CA TYR A 152 3.89 -2.01 -0.23
C TYR A 152 3.22 -3.29 -0.67
N TYR A 153 2.48 -3.91 0.24
CA TYR A 153 1.73 -5.13 -0.02
C TYR A 153 0.31 -4.81 -0.48
N THR A 154 0.00 -5.14 -1.73
CA THR A 154 -1.39 -5.45 -2.07
C THR A 154 -1.59 -6.94 -1.98
N THR A 155 -2.86 -7.32 -2.00
CA THR A 155 -3.35 -8.58 -1.49
C THR A 155 -3.50 -9.67 -2.55
N GLN A 156 -3.03 -9.44 -3.76
CA GLN A 156 -3.29 -10.33 -4.89
C GLN A 156 -2.12 -11.21 -5.27
N THR A 157 -1.00 -11.07 -4.57
CA THR A 157 0.22 -11.83 -4.83
C THR A 157 0.28 -13.17 -4.11
N VAL A 158 -0.75 -13.56 -3.34
CA VAL A 158 -0.76 -14.84 -2.60
C VAL A 158 -1.30 -16.01 -3.43
N LEU A 159 -1.88 -15.75 -4.61
CA LEU A 159 -2.31 -16.80 -5.52
C LEU A 159 -1.50 -16.76 -6.80
N VAL A 160 -0.48 -17.61 -6.83
CA VAL A 160 0.18 -18.15 -8.01
C VAL A 160 -0.80 -18.19 -9.20
N ARG A 161 -0.68 -17.23 -10.15
CA ARG A 161 -1.18 -17.23 -11.57
C ARG A 161 -2.07 -16.08 -12.07
N ARG A 162 -2.42 -15.03 -11.32
CA ARG A 162 -3.12 -13.86 -11.92
C ARG A 162 -2.50 -12.56 -11.44
N PHE A 163 -1.46 -12.14 -12.15
CA PHE A 163 -0.52 -11.11 -11.69
C PHE A 163 -1.07 -9.67 -11.75
N HIS A 164 -2.18 -9.40 -12.46
CA HIS A 164 -2.58 -8.00 -12.72
C HIS A 164 -4.09 -7.70 -12.76
N ASP A 165 -4.97 -8.71 -12.77
CA ASP A 165 -6.42 -8.57 -13.01
C ASP A 165 -7.15 -7.62 -12.03
N GLN A 166 -6.53 -7.15 -10.96
CA GLN A 166 -7.21 -6.39 -9.92
C GLN A 166 -6.32 -5.31 -9.26
N PHE A 167 -5.23 -4.88 -9.91
CA PHE A 167 -4.42 -3.76 -9.43
C PHE A 167 -4.90 -2.44 -10.04
N SER A 168 -5.74 -1.70 -9.30
CA SER A 168 -6.35 -0.47 -9.81
C SER A 168 -5.37 0.70 -9.79
N ALA A 169 -5.54 1.68 -10.68
CA ALA A 169 -4.67 2.86 -10.73
C ALA A 169 -4.65 3.63 -9.40
N SER A 170 -5.80 3.70 -8.71
CA SER A 170 -5.94 4.30 -7.39
C SER A 170 -5.06 3.65 -6.33
N ASP A 171 -4.89 2.32 -6.38
CA ASP A 171 -4.09 1.60 -5.39
C ASP A 171 -2.61 1.92 -5.57
N LEU A 172 -2.15 2.02 -6.81
CA LEU A 172 -0.78 2.40 -7.11
C LEU A 172 -0.49 3.85 -6.74
N LEU A 173 -1.38 4.76 -7.12
CA LEU A 173 -1.25 6.18 -6.78
C LEU A 173 -1.15 6.36 -5.26
N ASN A 174 -2.05 5.73 -4.51
CA ASN A 174 -2.03 5.82 -3.06
C ASN A 174 -0.77 5.19 -2.45
N THR A 175 -0.28 4.08 -3.03
CA THR A 175 1.00 3.49 -2.62
C THR A 175 2.15 4.47 -2.80
N LEU A 176 2.24 5.09 -3.98
CA LEU A 176 3.28 6.06 -4.29
C LEU A 176 3.23 7.27 -3.36
N GLN A 177 2.03 7.80 -3.08
CA GLN A 177 1.82 8.89 -2.13
C GLN A 177 2.26 8.51 -0.71
N GLN A 178 1.98 7.28 -0.26
CA GLN A 178 2.44 6.79 1.05
C GLN A 178 3.98 6.68 1.11
N MET A 179 4.62 6.14 0.06
CA MET A 179 6.09 6.08 -0.05
C MET A 179 6.71 7.49 -0.04
N GLN A 180 6.10 8.42 -0.76
CA GLN A 180 6.53 9.82 -0.79
C GLN A 180 6.43 10.47 0.60
N ARG A 181 5.31 10.31 1.33
CA ARG A 181 5.19 10.87 2.68
C ARG A 181 6.25 10.31 3.63
N TYR A 182 6.54 9.02 3.52
CA TYR A 182 7.63 8.42 4.29
C TYR A 182 8.98 9.08 3.97
N LEU A 183 9.33 9.19 2.68
CA LEU A 183 10.58 9.80 2.28
C LEU A 183 10.66 11.27 2.68
N LEU A 184 9.58 12.06 2.54
CA LEU A 184 9.52 13.44 3.01
C LEU A 184 9.76 13.56 4.52
N ALA A 185 9.16 12.67 5.32
CA ALA A 185 9.38 12.66 6.77
C ALA A 185 10.83 12.31 7.12
N ARG A 186 11.39 11.28 6.49
CA ARG A 186 12.78 10.84 6.70
C ARG A 186 13.81 11.88 6.23
N ALA A 187 13.55 12.55 5.10
CA ALA A 187 14.31 13.69 4.60
C ALA A 187 14.28 14.86 5.60
N GLY A 188 13.13 15.11 6.22
CA GLY A 188 12.96 16.07 7.33
C GLY A 188 13.58 15.64 8.67
N GLY A 189 14.32 14.53 8.72
CA GLY A 189 15.02 14.06 9.91
C GLY A 189 14.19 13.21 10.86
N ALA A 190 12.95 12.85 10.50
CA ALA A 190 12.16 11.94 11.33
C ALA A 190 12.80 10.55 11.36
N SER A 191 12.86 9.93 12.54
CA SER A 191 13.13 8.50 12.68
C SER A 191 11.90 7.68 12.24
N ASP A 192 12.09 6.39 12.00
CA ASP A 192 10.96 5.50 11.70
C ASP A 192 9.94 5.47 12.83
N GLN A 193 10.40 5.54 14.09
CA GLN A 193 9.52 5.60 15.25
C GLN A 193 8.69 6.88 15.25
N GLN A 194 9.31 8.03 15.01
CA GLN A 194 8.61 9.32 14.93
C GLN A 194 7.59 9.33 13.78
N TYR A 195 7.97 8.81 12.61
CA TYR A 195 7.04 8.67 11.49
C TYR A 195 5.84 7.79 11.85
N ARG A 196 6.06 6.61 12.46
CA ARG A 196 4.95 5.73 12.89
C ARG A 196 4.05 6.40 13.92
N GLN A 197 4.61 7.13 14.87
CA GLN A 197 3.85 7.88 15.87
C GLN A 197 3.01 8.99 15.23
N ALA A 198 3.59 9.75 14.29
CA ALA A 198 2.86 10.76 13.53
C ALA A 198 1.71 10.15 12.73
N ARG A 199 1.96 9.03 12.02
CA ARG A 199 0.90 8.29 11.30
C ARG A 199 -0.21 7.81 12.23
N GLN A 200 0.14 7.33 13.43
CA GLN A 200 -0.87 6.93 14.41
C GLN A 200 -1.68 8.11 14.93
N ALA A 201 -1.05 9.27 15.15
CA ALA A 201 -1.74 10.50 15.53
C ALA A 201 -2.69 10.99 14.43
N GLU A 202 -2.26 10.97 13.17
CA GLU A 202 -3.11 11.29 12.01
C GLU A 202 -4.34 10.38 11.93
N LEU A 203 -4.16 9.06 12.13
CA LEU A 203 -5.28 8.12 12.16
C LEU A 203 -6.27 8.42 13.29
N ARG A 204 -5.78 8.81 14.48
CA ARG A 204 -6.64 9.27 15.59
C ARG A 204 -7.41 10.52 15.23
N ALA A 205 -6.79 11.43 14.50
CA ALA A 205 -7.42 12.66 14.02
C ALA A 205 -8.32 12.46 12.79
N GLY A 206 -8.32 11.27 12.18
CA GLY A 206 -9.07 10.98 10.95
C GLY A 206 -10.58 10.80 11.16
N LEU A 207 -11.06 10.55 12.38
CA LEU A 207 -12.48 10.26 12.62
C LEU A 207 -13.43 11.38 12.15
N PRO A 208 -13.21 12.68 12.45
CA PRO A 208 -14.04 13.75 11.90
C PRO A 208 -14.09 13.75 10.37
N VAL A 209 -12.97 13.42 9.71
CA VAL A 209 -12.88 13.33 8.25
C VAL A 209 -13.78 12.20 7.72
N VAL A 210 -13.77 11.04 8.40
CA VAL A 210 -14.63 9.89 8.06
C VAL A 210 -16.12 10.23 8.19
N ARG A 211 -16.51 11.02 9.18
CA ARG A 211 -17.92 11.41 9.40
C ARG A 211 -18.46 12.36 8.34
N GLN A 212 -17.60 13.21 7.78
CA GLN A 212 -18.00 14.31 6.90
C GLN A 212 -17.99 13.97 5.42
N LYS A 213 -17.24 12.94 5.02
CA LYS A 213 -17.06 12.55 3.62
C LYS A 213 -17.95 11.38 3.24
N THR A 214 -18.25 11.27 1.94
CA THR A 214 -18.94 10.10 1.40
C THR A 214 -17.94 9.01 1.05
N LEU A 215 -18.16 7.82 1.57
CA LEU A 215 -17.38 6.64 1.22
C LEU A 215 -17.90 6.03 -0.08
N LEU A 216 -17.02 5.90 -1.08
CA LEU A 216 -17.28 5.15 -2.30
C LEU A 216 -16.82 3.71 -2.14
N LEU A 217 -17.73 2.77 -2.37
CA LEU A 217 -17.47 1.34 -2.38
C LEU A 217 -17.67 0.77 -3.76
N ASP A 218 -16.71 -0.04 -4.18
CA ASP A 218 -16.79 -0.78 -5.43
C ASP A 218 -17.87 -1.84 -5.30
N GLN A 219 -18.98 -1.64 -6.02
CA GLN A 219 -20.14 -2.52 -5.98
C GLN A 219 -19.80 -3.97 -6.37
N ASP A 220 -18.79 -4.17 -7.22
CA ASP A 220 -18.40 -5.49 -7.73
C ASP A 220 -17.51 -6.26 -6.73
N LEU A 221 -17.00 -5.59 -5.69
CA LEU A 221 -16.22 -6.19 -4.60
C LEU A 221 -17.05 -6.48 -3.35
N LEU A 222 -18.34 -6.17 -3.36
CA LEU A 222 -19.23 -6.46 -2.24
C LEU A 222 -19.68 -7.92 -2.27
N SER A 223 -19.78 -8.51 -1.09
CA SER A 223 -20.41 -9.81 -0.97
C SER A 223 -21.93 -9.70 -1.19
N THR A 224 -22.54 -10.75 -1.75
CA THR A 224 -23.97 -10.76 -2.09
C THR A 224 -24.89 -10.68 -0.86
N ASP A 225 -24.38 -11.04 0.31
CA ASP A 225 -25.02 -10.89 1.63
C ASP A 225 -24.89 -9.48 2.21
N LEU A 226 -24.04 -8.63 1.63
CA LEU A 226 -23.79 -7.27 2.10
C LEU A 226 -24.74 -6.28 1.40
N THR A 227 -26.01 -6.30 1.80
CA THR A 227 -27.04 -5.39 1.27
C THR A 227 -26.77 -3.92 1.64
N PRO A 228 -27.35 -2.93 0.92
CA PRO A 228 -27.23 -1.52 1.30
C PRO A 228 -27.65 -1.23 2.75
N ALA A 229 -28.68 -1.91 3.25
CA ALA A 229 -29.11 -1.80 4.64
C ALA A 229 -28.04 -2.32 5.62
N ARG A 230 -27.40 -3.44 5.29
CA ARG A 230 -26.31 -4.00 6.09
C ARG A 230 -25.07 -3.11 6.06
N VAL A 231 -24.75 -2.49 4.92
CA VAL A 231 -23.68 -1.49 4.82
C VAL A 231 -23.97 -0.31 5.75
N ALA A 232 -25.19 0.22 5.74
CA ALA A 232 -25.57 1.36 6.58
C ALA A 232 -25.51 1.04 8.09
N GLU A 233 -25.81 -0.19 8.48
CA GLU A 233 -25.66 -0.66 9.87
C GLU A 233 -24.19 -0.71 10.30
N LEU A 234 -23.31 -1.18 9.41
CA LEU A 234 -21.88 -1.36 9.69
C LEU A 234 -21.08 -0.05 9.56
N TYR A 235 -21.58 0.89 8.75
CA TYR A 235 -20.95 2.17 8.47
C TYR A 235 -22.02 3.27 8.48
N PRO A 236 -22.26 3.95 9.63
CA PRO A 236 -23.38 4.87 9.82
C PRO A 236 -23.13 6.27 9.22
N TYR A 237 -22.16 6.40 8.31
CA TYR A 237 -21.81 7.65 7.62
C TYR A 237 -22.17 7.56 6.13
N PRO A 238 -22.17 8.67 5.37
CA PRO A 238 -22.58 8.66 3.98
C PRO A 238 -21.76 7.66 3.14
N VAL A 239 -22.45 6.80 2.41
CA VAL A 239 -21.84 5.73 1.59
C VAL A 239 -22.56 5.62 0.25
N GLN A 240 -21.81 5.35 -0.82
CA GLN A 240 -22.34 5.06 -2.14
C GLN A 240 -21.68 3.81 -2.70
N LEU A 241 -22.51 2.91 -3.22
CA LEU A 241 -22.06 1.75 -3.98
C LEU A 241 -21.97 2.19 -5.44
N VAL A 242 -20.79 2.12 -6.03
CA VAL A 242 -20.52 2.65 -7.38
C VAL A 242 -19.67 1.68 -8.19
N PRO A 243 -19.70 1.74 -9.53
CA PRO A 243 -18.73 1.05 -10.36
C PRO A 243 -17.30 1.55 -10.08
N ARG A 244 -16.31 0.67 -10.16
CA ARG A 244 -14.88 0.99 -10.00
C ARG A 244 -14.43 2.25 -10.74
N ALA A 245 -14.88 2.45 -11.97
CA ALA A 245 -14.51 3.62 -12.78
C ALA A 245 -14.83 4.97 -12.11
N VAL A 246 -15.89 5.04 -11.29
CA VAL A 246 -16.22 6.26 -10.52
C VAL A 246 -15.19 6.53 -9.44
N ILE A 247 -14.70 5.48 -8.77
CA ILE A 247 -13.63 5.58 -7.76
C ILE A 247 -12.33 6.03 -8.41
N GLU A 248 -11.95 5.41 -9.53
CA GLU A 248 -10.71 5.76 -10.24
C GLU A 248 -10.72 7.22 -10.70
N GLU A 249 -11.84 7.69 -11.24
CA GLU A 249 -11.99 9.08 -11.65
C GLU A 249 -11.87 10.04 -10.46
N ALA A 250 -12.59 9.77 -9.36
CA ALA A 250 -12.56 10.62 -8.18
C ALA A 250 -11.16 10.67 -7.52
N VAL A 251 -10.42 9.56 -7.52
CA VAL A 251 -9.03 9.51 -7.08
C VAL A 251 -8.12 10.30 -8.02
N ARG A 252 -8.27 10.11 -9.34
CA ARG A 252 -7.49 10.82 -10.37
C ARG A 252 -7.68 12.34 -10.30
N THR A 253 -8.89 12.81 -10.00
CA THR A 253 -9.21 14.24 -9.86
C THR A 253 -9.05 14.77 -8.44
N ALA A 254 -8.54 13.95 -7.51
CA ALA A 254 -8.36 14.33 -6.10
C ALA A 254 -9.63 14.92 -5.46
N ASP A 255 -10.79 14.28 -5.65
CA ASP A 255 -12.07 14.80 -5.20
C ASP A 255 -12.19 14.82 -3.66
N ALA A 256 -12.20 16.03 -3.09
CA ALA A 256 -12.24 16.22 -1.65
C ALA A 256 -13.56 15.82 -0.98
N ARG A 257 -14.60 15.44 -1.71
CA ARG A 257 -15.87 14.98 -1.12
C ARG A 257 -15.81 13.53 -0.66
N TYR A 258 -14.87 12.75 -1.21
CA TYR A 258 -14.94 11.31 -1.15
C TYR A 258 -13.79 10.65 -0.37
N LEU A 259 -14.13 9.49 0.19
CA LEU A 259 -13.20 8.46 0.62
C LEU A 259 -13.38 7.26 -0.31
N TYR A 260 -12.37 6.40 -0.41
CA TYR A 260 -12.57 5.03 -0.88
C TYR A 260 -11.96 4.01 0.06
N ALA A 261 -12.50 2.80 -0.02
CA ALA A 261 -11.96 1.63 0.64
C ALA A 261 -10.89 0.99 -0.26
N ARG A 262 -9.67 0.93 0.27
CA ARG A 262 -8.54 0.26 -0.35
C ARG A 262 -8.23 -1.02 0.42
N TYR A 263 -8.20 -2.15 -0.24
CA TYR A 263 -7.89 -3.41 0.42
C TYR A 263 -6.37 -3.63 0.55
N VAL A 264 -5.93 -4.13 1.71
CA VAL A 264 -4.52 -4.28 2.08
C VAL A 264 -4.27 -5.56 2.88
N LEU A 265 -3.07 -6.11 2.76
CA LEU A 265 -2.61 -7.29 3.49
C LEU A 265 -1.50 -6.86 4.44
N LEU A 266 -1.72 -7.05 5.73
CA LEU A 266 -0.85 -6.59 6.81
C LEU A 266 -0.45 -7.79 7.65
N LEU A 267 0.77 -8.31 7.46
CA LEU A 267 1.30 -9.42 8.27
C LEU A 267 0.36 -10.64 8.35
N ARG A 268 -0.22 -11.04 7.21
CA ARG A 268 -1.25 -12.10 7.06
C ARG A 268 -2.66 -11.73 7.51
N ASP A 269 -2.89 -10.52 8.02
CA ASP A 269 -4.21 -9.99 8.31
C ASP A 269 -4.77 -9.18 7.13
N HIS A 270 -6.07 -9.32 6.92
CA HIS A 270 -6.81 -8.64 5.89
C HIS A 270 -7.42 -7.35 6.46
N ALA A 271 -7.22 -6.21 5.80
CA ALA A 271 -7.78 -4.94 6.22
C ALA A 271 -8.17 -4.08 5.03
N TYR A 272 -9.04 -3.10 5.26
CA TYR A 272 -9.33 -2.02 4.35
C TYR A 272 -8.80 -0.71 4.93
N GLN A 273 -8.02 0.03 4.17
CA GLN A 273 -7.68 1.43 4.43
C GLN A 273 -8.80 2.30 3.89
N LEU A 274 -9.32 3.22 4.71
CA LEU A 274 -10.14 4.32 4.20
C LEU A 274 -9.20 5.46 3.82
N VAL A 275 -9.21 5.80 2.54
CA VAL A 275 -8.28 6.75 1.95
C VAL A 275 -9.03 7.99 1.51
N ASN A 276 -8.56 9.16 1.98
CA ASN A 276 -9.00 10.45 1.49
C ASN A 276 -8.53 10.66 0.06
N MET A 277 -9.47 10.84 -0.88
CA MET A 277 -9.12 10.95 -2.30
C MET A 277 -8.35 12.23 -2.63
N ALA A 278 -8.54 13.30 -1.87
CA ALA A 278 -7.89 14.59 -2.11
C ALA A 278 -6.36 14.53 -2.02
N ASP A 279 -5.84 13.77 -1.07
CA ASP A 279 -4.42 13.78 -0.71
C ASP A 279 -3.83 12.37 -0.57
N GLY A 280 -4.66 11.33 -0.68
CA GLY A 280 -4.31 9.93 -0.45
C GLY A 280 -4.10 9.57 1.02
N GLN A 281 -4.51 10.41 1.98
CA GLN A 281 -4.26 10.15 3.38
C GLN A 281 -5.11 8.97 3.85
N VAL A 282 -4.48 7.96 4.46
CA VAL A 282 -5.22 6.92 5.18
C VAL A 282 -5.76 7.55 6.45
N VAL A 283 -7.09 7.61 6.57
CA VAL A 283 -7.81 8.26 7.68
C VAL A 283 -8.43 7.27 8.66
N ALA A 284 -8.61 6.01 8.25
CA ALA A 284 -9.07 4.93 9.11
C ALA A 284 -8.69 3.57 8.52
N PHE A 285 -8.84 2.53 9.34
CA PHE A 285 -8.81 1.14 8.90
C PHE A 285 -10.15 0.49 9.25
N ALA A 286 -10.61 -0.43 8.40
CA ALA A 286 -11.65 -1.39 8.71
C ALA A 286 -11.03 -2.79 8.70
N LYS A 287 -11.16 -3.52 9.81
CA LYS A 287 -10.65 -4.89 9.87
C LYS A 287 -11.59 -5.83 9.16
N TYR A 288 -10.98 -6.81 8.52
CA TYR A 288 -11.66 -7.95 7.95
C TYR A 288 -11.37 -9.18 8.84
N LYS A 289 -12.40 -9.80 9.43
CA LYS A 289 -12.26 -11.09 10.12
C LYS A 289 -12.53 -12.21 9.12
N LEU A 290 -11.48 -12.87 8.62
CA LEU A 290 -11.61 -14.09 7.80
C LEU A 290 -11.25 -15.30 8.66
N GLY A 291 -12.21 -16.21 8.85
CA GLY A 291 -11.90 -17.60 9.11
C GLY A 291 -11.43 -18.24 7.81
N GLN A 292 -10.13 -18.40 7.64
CA GLN A 292 -9.43 -19.24 6.66
C GLN A 292 -10.23 -19.61 5.38
N SER A 293 -10.16 -18.82 4.30
CA SER A 293 -10.42 -19.25 2.91
C SER A 293 -10.04 -18.15 1.92
N VAL A 294 -9.09 -18.45 1.02
CA VAL A 294 -8.41 -17.51 0.10
C VAL A 294 -9.21 -17.33 -1.20
N GLY A 295 -10.40 -16.74 -1.11
CA GLY A 295 -11.14 -16.20 -2.28
C GLY A 295 -10.80 -14.73 -2.51
N THR A 296 -11.18 -14.17 -3.67
CA THR A 296 -11.22 -12.71 -3.85
C THR A 296 -11.91 -12.10 -2.63
N PRO A 297 -11.33 -11.11 -1.95
CA PRO A 297 -11.89 -10.61 -0.70
C PRO A 297 -13.16 -9.85 -1.06
N LYS A 298 -14.28 -10.58 -1.05
CA LYS A 298 -15.57 -9.95 -1.00
C LYS A 298 -15.64 -9.25 0.33
N VAL A 299 -16.02 -7.99 0.34
CA VAL A 299 -16.33 -7.29 1.58
C VAL A 299 -17.47 -8.06 2.28
N GLN A 300 -17.18 -8.76 3.39
CA GLN A 300 -18.14 -9.61 4.12
C GLN A 300 -18.51 -9.04 5.50
N ALA A 301 -17.60 -8.29 6.12
CA ALA A 301 -17.85 -7.61 7.38
C ALA A 301 -17.04 -6.32 7.43
N TRP A 302 -17.70 -5.22 7.77
CA TRP A 302 -17.10 -3.92 7.99
C TRP A 302 -17.14 -3.61 9.48
N VAL A 303 -15.98 -3.57 10.11
CA VAL A 303 -15.83 -2.99 11.44
C VAL A 303 -14.71 -1.97 11.33
N LEU A 304 -15.02 -0.68 11.49
CA LEU A 304 -14.01 0.36 11.66
C LEU A 304 -13.17 -0.01 12.88
N GLU A 305 -11.93 -0.45 12.66
CA GLU A 305 -10.98 -0.73 13.72
C GLU A 305 -9.79 0.21 13.53
N GLY A 306 -9.80 1.26 14.34
CA GLY A 306 -8.92 2.41 14.20
C GLY A 306 -9.68 3.67 14.56
N LEU A 307 -10.08 3.76 15.83
CA LEU A 307 -10.64 4.93 16.52
C LEU A 307 -12.03 5.42 16.09
N ALA A 308 -12.97 4.49 16.02
CA ALA A 308 -14.36 4.75 16.38
C ALA A 308 -14.88 3.63 17.29
N GLN A 309 -14.20 3.35 18.41
CA GLN A 309 -15.01 3.07 19.59
C GLN A 309 -15.48 4.44 20.07
N PRO A 310 -16.81 4.70 20.15
CA PRO A 310 -17.28 5.71 21.08
C PRO A 310 -16.61 5.37 22.40
N GLY A 311 -15.95 6.35 23.03
CA GLY A 311 -15.42 6.15 24.37
C GLY A 311 -16.50 5.51 25.23
N ALA A 312 -16.09 4.65 26.15
CA ALA A 312 -16.93 4.04 27.17
C ALA A 312 -17.55 5.07 28.15
N ASP A 313 -17.64 6.34 27.75
CA ASP A 313 -18.26 7.46 28.47
C ASP A 313 -19.54 7.95 27.77
N ALA A 314 -20.08 7.17 26.83
CA ALA A 314 -21.45 7.32 26.34
C ALA A 314 -22.40 6.32 27.04
N LYS A 315 -22.30 6.24 28.37
CA LYS A 315 -23.38 6.01 29.35
C LYS A 315 -22.82 6.08 30.76
#